data_AF-A0A661LQP3-F1
#
_entry.id   AF-A0A661LQP3-F1
#
_cell.length_a   1.000
_cell.length_b   1.000
_cell.length_c   1.000
_cell.angle_alpha   90.00
_cell.angle_beta   90.00
_cell.angle_gamma   90.00
#
_symmetry.space_group_name_H-M   'P 1'
#
loop_
_entity.id
_entity.type
_entity.pdbx_description
1 polymer ?
#
loop_
_entity_poly.entity_id
_entity_poly.type
_entity_poly.pdbx_seq_one_letter_code
_entity_poly.pdbx_strand_id
1 'polypeptide(L)'
;ADLLNCSKSLGLFEEEPPQFFQEIIKTPSEINTEEIENMIQERDEARKAKDWARADAIREALSRKGVILEDGPKGTKWRFMIEESR
;
A
#
# COMPACT_ATOMS: atom_id res chain seq x y z
N ALA A 1 4.39 17.45 -33.22
CA ALA A 1 5.53 16.52 -33.01
C ALA A 1 6.53 17.14 -32.03
N ASP A 2 6.02 17.82 -30.99
CA ASP A 2 6.80 18.88 -30.32
C ASP A 2 7.17 18.53 -28.88
N LEU A 3 6.37 17.70 -28.21
CA LEU A 3 6.65 17.23 -26.85
C LEU A 3 7.96 16.42 -26.76
N LEU A 4 8.29 15.63 -27.79
CA LEU A 4 9.51 14.81 -27.81
C LEU A 4 10.81 15.64 -27.99
N ASN A 5 10.72 16.82 -28.59
CA ASN A 5 11.89 17.69 -28.79
C ASN A 5 12.19 18.53 -27.55
N CYS A 6 11.14 18.93 -26.81
CA CYS A 6 11.30 19.66 -25.55
C CYS A 6 11.91 18.80 -24.44
N SER A 7 11.58 17.50 -24.37
CA SER A 7 12.13 16.59 -23.36
C SER A 7 13.65 16.48 -23.44
N LYS A 8 14.19 16.44 -24.67
CA LYS A 8 15.62 16.32 -24.96
C LYS A 8 16.45 17.53 -24.52
N SER A 9 15.88 18.74 -24.58
CA SER A 9 16.56 19.95 -24.12
C SER A 9 16.51 20.13 -22.60
N LEU A 10 15.51 19.51 -21.94
CA LEU A 10 15.32 19.58 -20.49
C LEU A 10 16.02 18.44 -19.73
N GLY A 11 16.71 17.52 -20.43
CA GLY A 11 17.39 16.37 -19.80
C GLY A 11 16.42 15.39 -19.11
N LEU A 12 15.14 15.43 -19.47
CA LEU A 12 14.09 14.58 -18.93
C LEU A 12 13.75 13.49 -19.96
N PHE A 13 13.68 12.24 -19.51
CA PHE A 13 13.32 11.05 -20.31
C PHE A 13 14.38 10.49 -21.28
N GLU A 14 15.67 10.52 -20.94
CA GLU A 14 16.71 9.84 -21.77
C GLU A 14 17.04 8.40 -21.33
N GLU A 15 16.48 7.90 -20.23
CA GLU A 15 16.72 6.53 -19.77
C GLU A 15 15.42 5.71 -19.76
N GLU A 16 15.48 4.51 -20.35
CA GLU A 16 14.35 3.57 -20.36
C GLU A 16 13.92 3.26 -18.92
N PRO A 17 12.62 3.41 -18.58
CA PRO A 17 12.16 3.29 -17.21
C PRO A 17 11.70 1.86 -16.89
N PRO A 18 12.60 0.98 -16.46
CA PRO A 18 12.21 0.06 -15.41
C PRO A 18 13.03 0.21 -14.13
N GLN A 19 14.25 0.75 -14.19
CA GLN A 19 15.17 0.75 -13.04
C GLN A 19 14.95 1.95 -12.10
N PHE A 20 14.72 3.14 -12.65
CA PHE A 20 14.42 4.35 -11.87
C PHE A 20 13.15 4.19 -11.01
N PHE A 21 12.11 3.56 -11.55
CA PHE A 21 10.89 3.27 -10.80
C PHE A 21 11.10 2.23 -9.70
N GLN A 22 11.99 1.25 -9.90
CA GLN A 22 12.30 0.26 -8.87
C GLN A 22 13.08 0.85 -7.69
N GLU A 23 13.89 1.89 -7.90
CA GLU A 23 14.61 2.57 -6.81
C GLU A 23 13.74 3.54 -6.02
N ILE A 24 12.83 4.27 -6.66
CA ILE A 24 11.91 5.17 -5.95
C ILE A 24 10.89 4.38 -5.11
N ILE A 25 10.42 3.23 -5.61
CA ILE A 25 9.55 2.31 -4.86
C ILE A 25 10.29 1.61 -3.70
N LYS A 26 11.64 1.59 -3.72
CA LYS A 26 12.47 0.95 -2.69
C LYS A 26 12.75 1.82 -1.46
N THR A 27 12.39 3.10 -1.45
CA THR A 27 12.48 3.94 -0.25
C THR A 27 11.16 3.95 0.51
N PRO A 28 11.20 3.87 1.84
CA PRO A 28 10.29 3.04 2.59
C PRO A 28 8.97 3.78 2.79
N SER A 29 7.89 3.28 2.20
CA SER A 29 6.69 3.20 3.02
C SER A 29 7.05 2.19 4.13
N GLU A 30 7.60 2.69 5.23
CA GLU A 30 8.16 1.97 6.39
C GLU A 30 7.09 1.21 7.19
N ILE A 31 5.96 0.93 6.53
CA ILE A 31 4.90 0.07 6.99
C ILE A 31 5.12 -1.25 6.26
N ASN A 32 5.74 -2.19 6.98
CA ASN A 32 6.08 -3.50 6.47
C ASN A 32 4.82 -4.18 5.95
N THR A 33 4.73 -4.37 4.63
CA THR A 33 3.62 -5.05 3.97
C THR A 33 3.35 -6.41 4.62
N GLU A 34 4.42 -7.11 4.99
CA GLU A 34 4.39 -8.37 5.73
C GLU A 34 3.70 -8.26 7.09
N GLU A 35 3.88 -7.15 7.82
CA GLU A 35 3.23 -6.94 9.11
C GLU A 35 1.72 -6.75 8.94
N ILE A 36 1.30 -6.02 7.90
CA ILE A 36 -0.12 -5.85 7.56
C ILE A 36 -0.74 -7.20 7.17
N GLU A 37 -0.07 -7.97 6.31
CA GLU A 37 -0.55 -9.29 5.90
C GLU A 37 -0.69 -10.23 7.10
N ASN A 38 0.28 -10.23 8.02
CA ASN A 38 0.19 -11.00 9.26
C ASN A 38 -1.02 -10.58 10.12
N MET A 39 -1.24 -9.27 10.29
CA MET A 39 -2.42 -8.77 11.03
C MET A 39 -3.74 -9.16 10.33
N ILE A 40 -3.79 -9.13 9.00
CA ILE A 40 -4.97 -9.59 8.24
C ILE A 40 -5.23 -11.08 8.47
N GLN A 41 -4.16 -11.87 8.45
CA GLN A 41 -4.26 -13.31 8.70
C GLN A 41 -4.74 -13.59 10.14
N GLU A 42 -4.18 -12.91 11.14
CA GLU A 42 -4.65 -13.02 12.53
C GLU A 42 -6.14 -12.64 12.67
N ARG A 43 -6.60 -11.62 11.95
CA ARG A 43 -8.02 -11.23 11.90
C ARG A 43 -8.88 -12.33 11.31
N ASP A 44 -8.43 -12.95 10.22
CA ASP A 44 -9.17 -14.04 9.57
C ASP A 44 -9.20 -15.30 10.43
N GLU A 45 -8.12 -15.59 11.16
CA GLU A 45 -8.07 -16.64 12.19
C GLU A 45 -9.02 -16.34 13.36
N ALA A 46 -9.04 -15.09 13.85
CA ALA A 46 -9.98 -14.65 14.88
C ALA A 46 -11.44 -14.78 14.42
N ARG A 47 -11.75 -14.39 13.17
CA ARG A 47 -13.08 -14.61 12.58
C ARG A 47 -13.45 -16.09 12.49
N LYS A 48 -12.51 -16.97 12.09
CA LYS A 48 -12.73 -18.43 12.06
C LYS A 48 -12.97 -18.99 13.46
N ALA A 49 -12.26 -18.47 14.46
CA ALA A 49 -12.45 -18.80 15.87
C ALA A 49 -13.72 -18.17 16.50
N LYS A 50 -14.47 -17.35 15.74
CA LYS A 50 -15.62 -16.56 16.20
C LYS A 50 -15.27 -15.55 17.30
N ASP A 51 -14.01 -15.13 17.35
CA ASP A 51 -13.51 -14.09 18.24
C ASP A 51 -13.63 -12.72 17.57
N TRP A 52 -14.85 -12.18 17.61
CA TRP A 52 -15.17 -10.89 16.99
C TRP A 52 -14.44 -9.73 17.67
N ALA A 53 -14.18 -9.83 18.98
CA ALA A 53 -13.48 -8.80 19.75
C ALA A 53 -12.03 -8.62 19.27
N ARG A 54 -11.31 -9.73 19.04
CA ARG A 54 -9.96 -9.67 18.46
C ARG A 54 -9.97 -9.15 17.02
N ALA A 55 -10.92 -9.60 16.20
CA ALA A 55 -11.01 -9.14 14.82
C ALA A 55 -11.20 -7.61 14.72
N ASP A 56 -12.03 -7.04 15.59
CA ASP A 56 -12.24 -5.59 15.66
C ASP A 56 -11.01 -4.86 16.21
N ALA A 57 -10.35 -5.39 17.25
CA ALA A 57 -9.11 -4.79 17.78
C ALA A 57 -8.00 -4.69 16.71
N ILE A 58 -7.87 -5.72 15.88
CA ILE A 58 -6.91 -5.74 14.77
C ILE A 58 -7.30 -4.72 13.70
N ARG A 59 -8.60 -4.61 13.38
CA ARG A 59 -9.11 -3.62 12.42
C ARG A 59 -8.80 -2.20 12.88
N GLU A 60 -8.97 -1.89 14.16
CA GLU A 60 -8.62 -0.58 14.72
C GLU A 60 -7.12 -0.32 14.72
N ALA A 61 -6.31 -1.34 15.00
CA ALA A 61 -4.85 -1.22 14.95
C ALA A 61 -4.37 -0.92 13.52
N LEU A 62 -4.93 -1.59 12.52
CA LEU A 62 -4.66 -1.31 11.10
C LEU A 62 -5.14 0.08 10.70
N SER A 63 -6.34 0.49 11.12
CA SER A 63 -6.84 1.84 10.85
C SER A 63 -5.96 2.94 11.48
N ARG A 64 -5.41 2.71 12.67
CA ARG A 64 -4.45 3.63 13.32
C ARG A 64 -3.12 3.75 12.59
N LYS A 65 -2.70 2.68 11.91
CA LYS A 65 -1.55 2.68 10.99
C LYS A 65 -1.88 3.31 9.62
N GLY A 66 -3.09 3.86 9.44
CA GLY A 66 -3.54 4.40 8.17
C GLY A 66 -3.88 3.33 7.14
N VAL A 67 -4.14 2.09 7.55
CA VAL A 67 -4.50 0.99 6.65
C VAL A 67 -6.00 0.73 6.72
N ILE A 68 -6.69 0.90 5.59
CA ILE A 68 -8.12 0.64 5.48
C ILE A 68 -8.32 -0.73 4.85
N LEU A 69 -9.10 -1.58 5.51
CA LEU A 69 -9.51 -2.89 4.98
C LEU A 69 -10.87 -2.80 4.30
N GLU A 70 -10.89 -3.20 3.03
CA GLU A 70 -12.08 -3.42 2.23
C GLU A 70 -12.35 -4.93 2.15
N ASP A 71 -13.30 -5.40 2.97
CA ASP A 71 -13.80 -6.76 2.88
C ASP A 71 -14.75 -6.87 1.68
N GLY A 72 -14.36 -7.61 0.64
CA GLY A 72 -15.18 -7.87 -0.54
C GLY A 72 -15.50 -9.36 -0.72
N PRO A 73 -16.50 -9.69 -1.55
CA PRO A 73 -16.85 -11.08 -1.86
C PRO A 73 -15.74 -11.85 -2.61
N LYS A 74 -14.74 -11.15 -3.16
CA LYS A 74 -13.57 -11.71 -3.84
C LYS A 74 -12.30 -11.75 -2.96
N GLY A 75 -12.41 -11.42 -1.68
CA GLY A 75 -11.30 -11.40 -0.73
C GLY A 75 -11.10 -10.05 -0.03
N THR A 76 -10.24 -10.05 0.97
CA THR A 76 -9.85 -8.87 1.75
C THR A 76 -8.84 -8.06 0.94
N LYS A 77 -9.21 -6.85 0.53
CA LYS A 77 -8.26 -5.87 -0.02
C LYS A 77 -7.94 -4.85 1.05
N TRP A 78 -6.73 -4.30 1.03
CA TRP A 78 -6.34 -3.25 1.93
C TRP A 78 -5.65 -2.13 1.14
N ARG A 79 -5.78 -0.90 1.63
CA ARG A 79 -5.17 0.29 1.01
C ARG A 79 -4.63 1.21 2.11
N PHE A 80 -3.49 1.82 1.84
CA PHE A 80 -2.97 2.91 2.65
C PHE A 80 -3.77 4.19 2.41
N MET A 81 -4.24 4.79 3.50
CA MET A 81 -4.70 6.17 3.53
C MET A 81 -3.46 7.05 3.53
N ILE A 82 -2.99 7.39 2.34
CA ILE A 82 -1.95 8.42 2.19
C ILE A 82 -2.68 9.74 2.43
N GLU A 83 -2.56 10.30 3.63
CA GLU A 83 -2.85 11.72 3.80
C GLU A 83 -1.75 12.48 3.05
N GLU A 84 -2.06 12.94 1.85
CA GLU A 84 -1.28 13.97 1.17
C GLU A 84 -1.27 15.21 2.09
N SER A 85 -0.22 15.31 2.91
CA SER A 85 0.11 16.56 3.59
C SER A 85 0.49 17.56 2.51
N ARG A 86 -0.42 18.50 2.30
CA ARG A 86 -0.33 19.60 1.33
C ARG A 86 0.74 20.62 1.73
#